data_AF-A0A7J7P368-F1
#
_entry.id   AF-A0A7J7P368-F1
#
_cell.length_a   1.000
_cell.length_b   1.000
_cell.length_c   1.000
_cell.angle_alpha   90.00
_cell.angle_beta   90.00
_cell.angle_gamma   90.00
#
_symmetry.space_group_name_H-M   'P 1'
#
loop_
_entity.id
_entity.type
_entity.pdbx_description
1 polymer ?
#
loop_
_entity_poly.entity_id
_entity_poly.type
_entity_poly.pdbx_seq_one_letter_code
_entity_poly.pdbx_strand_id
1 'polypeptide(L)'
;MGKLDRKSFDVAVDGLRKKSKLSEITWTKYYELCHWQNVLLHENLLKHNSKLVDGIISETIIIADGIKASKVSTFLDKFGTWDRSLQSFEHLGMNVRFLRAKLQRLKNLISKSEHELYMLMCQKAQMEHARLEEMKALEMKLLELKDALKSSDLVEKLKRKIESHELKFQEELDTS
;
A
#
# COMPACT_ATOMS: atom_id res chain seq x y z
N MET A 1 -35.82 8.63 -0.43
CA MET A 1 -35.24 9.98 -0.36
C MET A 1 -35.45 10.64 -1.72
N GLY A 2 -36.36 11.62 -1.79
CA GLY A 2 -36.63 12.35 -3.04
C GLY A 2 -35.47 13.26 -3.39
N LYS A 3 -35.14 13.40 -4.67
CA LYS A 3 -34.18 14.41 -5.14
C LYS A 3 -34.74 15.79 -4.79
N LEU A 4 -33.95 16.61 -4.09
CA LEU A 4 -34.27 18.02 -3.93
C LEU A 4 -34.17 18.72 -5.30
N ASP A 5 -35.18 19.52 -5.64
CA ASP A 5 -35.09 20.45 -6.77
C ASP A 5 -34.02 21.52 -6.49
N ARG A 6 -33.27 21.93 -7.52
CA ARG A 6 -32.15 22.86 -7.41
C ARG A 6 -32.56 24.19 -6.78
N LYS A 7 -33.73 24.73 -7.15
CA LYS A 7 -34.23 26.00 -6.58
C LYS A 7 -34.55 25.86 -5.09
N SER A 8 -35.13 24.71 -4.71
CA SER A 8 -35.44 24.42 -3.30
C SER A 8 -34.17 24.25 -2.47
N PHE A 9 -33.12 23.66 -3.06
CA PHE A 9 -31.80 23.55 -2.47
C PHE A 9 -31.16 24.93 -2.24
N ASP A 10 -31.12 25.78 -3.26
CA ASP A 10 -30.51 27.11 -3.19
C ASP A 10 -31.18 27.97 -2.09
N VAL A 11 -32.51 27.96 -2.04
CA VAL A 11 -33.29 28.69 -1.02
C VAL A 11 -32.99 28.19 0.40
N ALA A 12 -32.88 26.88 0.61
CA ALA A 12 -32.59 26.30 1.91
C ALA A 12 -31.19 26.68 2.41
N VAL A 13 -30.18 26.60 1.53
CA VAL A 13 -28.80 26.98 1.86
C VAL A 13 -28.70 28.49 2.11
N ASP A 14 -29.32 29.33 1.28
CA ASP A 14 -29.29 30.79 1.45
C ASP A 14 -29.97 31.23 2.76
N GLY A 15 -31.06 30.57 3.15
CA GLY A 15 -31.71 30.81 4.44
C GLY A 15 -30.81 30.52 5.64
N LEU A 16 -29.97 29.47 5.54
CA LEU A 16 -28.97 29.15 6.56
C LEU A 16 -27.80 30.14 6.53
N ARG A 17 -27.30 30.48 5.32
CA ARG A 17 -26.21 31.45 5.10
C ARG A 17 -26.51 32.79 5.76
N LYS A 18 -27.75 33.29 5.65
CA LYS A 18 -28.17 34.56 6.28
C LYS A 18 -28.06 34.58 7.81
N LYS A 19 -28.10 33.41 8.46
CA LYS A 19 -28.00 33.28 9.94
C LYS A 19 -26.59 32.97 10.43
N SER A 20 -25.67 32.76 9.50
CA SER A 20 -24.31 32.26 9.73
C SER A 20 -23.30 33.41 9.80
N LYS A 21 -22.20 33.17 10.53
CA LYS A 21 -21.03 34.06 10.56
C LYS A 21 -19.87 33.57 9.68
N LEU A 22 -20.09 32.52 8.89
CA LEU A 22 -19.05 31.96 8.02
C LEU A 22 -18.74 32.87 6.83
N SER A 23 -17.50 32.80 6.37
CA SER A 23 -17.04 33.53 5.18
C SER A 23 -17.77 33.05 3.92
N GLU A 24 -17.81 33.91 2.89
CA GLU A 24 -18.36 33.55 1.58
C GLU A 24 -17.63 32.35 0.96
N ILE A 25 -16.30 32.31 1.08
CA ILE A 25 -15.46 31.20 0.59
C ILE A 25 -15.87 29.88 1.25
N THR A 26 -16.12 29.89 2.57
CA THR A 26 -16.59 28.72 3.32
C THR A 26 -17.94 28.24 2.80
N TRP A 27 -18.87 29.18 2.54
CA TRP A 27 -20.19 28.85 1.99
C TRP A 27 -20.12 28.29 0.58
N THR A 28 -19.24 28.81 -0.28
CA THR A 28 -19.03 28.28 -1.63
C THR A 28 -18.55 26.84 -1.58
N LYS A 29 -17.52 26.54 -0.77
CA LYS A 29 -17.03 25.16 -0.60
C LYS A 29 -18.10 24.23 -0.03
N TYR A 30 -18.88 24.72 0.92
CA TYR A 30 -19.99 23.95 1.48
C TYR A 30 -21.05 23.63 0.43
N TYR A 31 -21.42 24.63 -0.37
CA TYR A 31 -22.38 24.49 -1.47
C TYR A 31 -21.91 23.44 -2.47
N GLU A 32 -20.65 23.53 -2.91
CA GLU A 32 -20.03 22.56 -3.82
C GLU A 32 -20.09 21.14 -3.25
N LEU A 33 -19.79 20.97 -1.96
CA LEU A 33 -19.82 19.67 -1.29
C LEU A 33 -21.23 19.07 -1.26
N CYS A 34 -22.22 19.88 -0.91
CA CYS A 34 -23.63 19.48 -0.91
C CYS A 34 -24.12 19.16 -2.32
N HIS A 35 -23.73 19.96 -3.31
CA HIS A 35 -24.07 19.78 -4.72
C HIS A 35 -23.47 18.49 -5.27
N TRP A 36 -22.21 18.20 -4.95
CA TRP A 36 -21.53 16.97 -5.37
C TRP A 36 -22.21 15.70 -4.82
N GLN A 37 -22.84 15.78 -3.66
CA GLN A 37 -23.64 14.70 -3.07
C GLN A 37 -25.13 14.76 -3.42
N ASN A 38 -25.57 15.82 -4.10
CA ASN A 38 -26.98 16.08 -4.40
C ASN A 38 -27.89 16.02 -3.15
N VAL A 39 -27.40 16.51 -2.01
CA VAL A 39 -28.07 16.45 -0.70
C VAL A 39 -27.75 17.69 0.14
N LEU A 40 -28.73 18.18 0.89
CA LEU A 40 -28.52 19.18 1.95
C LEU A 40 -27.91 18.50 3.18
N LEU A 41 -26.61 18.69 3.41
CA LEU A 41 -25.93 17.96 4.47
C LEU A 41 -26.44 18.32 5.87
N HIS A 42 -26.95 19.53 6.07
CA HIS A 42 -27.45 20.03 7.34
C HIS A 42 -28.96 19.84 7.56
N GLU A 43 -29.66 19.11 6.68
CA GLU A 43 -31.13 19.03 6.68
C GLU A 43 -31.71 18.64 8.06
N ASN A 44 -31.09 17.64 8.71
CA ASN A 44 -31.49 17.10 10.01
C ASN A 44 -30.64 17.61 11.17
N LEU A 45 -29.76 18.58 10.93
CA LEU A 45 -28.87 19.12 11.96
C LEU A 45 -29.69 19.95 12.96
N LEU A 46 -29.40 19.80 14.25
CA LEU A 46 -30.08 20.54 15.32
C LEU A 46 -29.96 22.06 15.10
N LYS A 47 -31.10 22.72 14.81
CA LYS A 47 -31.14 24.13 14.34
C LYS A 47 -31.06 25.17 15.46
N HIS A 48 -30.91 24.76 16.71
CA HIS A 48 -31.06 25.65 17.86
C HIS A 48 -29.80 26.52 18.15
N ASN A 49 -28.63 26.19 17.59
CA ASN A 49 -27.40 26.95 17.83
C ASN A 49 -26.63 27.21 16.52
N SER A 50 -26.77 28.41 15.97
CA SER A 50 -26.10 28.79 14.71
C SER A 50 -24.58 28.74 14.78
N LYS A 51 -23.97 29.05 15.93
CA LYS A 51 -22.51 28.95 16.09
C LYS A 51 -22.02 27.50 16.02
N LEU A 52 -22.78 26.57 16.60
CA LEU A 52 -22.47 25.15 16.52
C LEU A 52 -22.59 24.65 15.08
N VAL A 53 -23.66 25.03 14.38
CA VAL A 53 -23.86 24.69 12.97
C VAL A 53 -22.72 25.23 12.10
N ASP A 54 -22.32 26.49 12.32
CA ASP A 54 -21.19 27.12 11.61
C ASP A 54 -19.88 26.35 11.84
N GLY A 55 -19.63 25.94 13.09
CA GLY A 55 -18.47 25.12 13.45
C GLY A 55 -18.48 23.76 12.75
N ILE A 56 -19.63 23.06 12.75
CA ILE A 56 -19.79 21.76 12.10
C ILE A 56 -19.60 21.87 10.58
N ILE A 57 -20.15 22.91 9.95
CA ILE A 57 -19.98 23.16 8.51
C ILE A 57 -18.51 23.40 8.20
N SER A 58 -17.84 24.26 8.97
CA SER A 58 -16.42 24.57 8.77
C SER A 58 -15.54 23.34 8.89
N GLU A 59 -15.74 22.56 9.96
CA GLU A 59 -14.94 21.35 10.19
C GLU A 59 -15.24 20.27 9.14
N THR A 60 -16.50 20.15 8.70
CA THR A 60 -16.86 19.23 7.60
C THR A 60 -16.11 19.57 6.31
N ILE A 61 -15.98 20.86 5.97
CA ILE A 61 -15.22 21.32 4.80
C ILE A 61 -13.73 21.02 4.98
N ILE A 62 -13.16 21.33 6.15
CA ILE A 62 -11.75 21.06 6.46
C ILE A 62 -11.44 19.57 6.32
N ILE A 63 -12.31 18.71 6.83
CA ILE A 63 -12.16 17.25 6.70
C ILE A 63 -12.31 16.83 5.23
N ALA A 64 -13.30 17.34 4.49
CA ALA A 64 -13.50 17.00 3.09
C ALA A 64 -12.30 17.40 2.21
N ASP A 65 -11.77 18.61 2.40
CA ASP A 65 -10.56 19.10 1.75
C ASP A 65 -9.34 18.28 2.16
N GLY A 66 -9.22 17.95 3.46
CA GLY A 66 -8.18 17.09 4.00
C GLY A 66 -8.18 15.70 3.37
N ILE A 67 -9.35 15.07 3.22
CA ILE A 67 -9.51 13.79 2.52
C ILE A 67 -9.09 13.92 1.05
N LYS A 68 -9.50 15.00 0.38
CA LYS A 68 -9.16 15.23 -1.04
C LYS A 68 -7.66 15.45 -1.27
N ALA A 69 -6.99 16.12 -0.34
CA ALA A 69 -5.55 16.38 -0.39
C ALA A 69 -4.68 15.28 0.24
N SER A 70 -5.30 14.26 0.86
CA SER A 70 -4.56 13.24 1.60
C SER A 70 -3.66 12.38 0.71
N LYS A 71 -2.44 12.14 1.20
CA LYS A 71 -1.51 11.12 0.71
C LYS A 71 -1.46 9.99 1.72
N VAL A 72 -0.94 8.82 1.32
CA VAL A 72 -0.86 7.61 2.18
C VAL A 72 -0.24 7.92 3.55
N SER A 73 0.89 8.64 3.58
CA SER A 73 1.58 9.01 4.82
C SER A 73 0.81 9.98 5.72
N THR A 74 0.13 10.98 5.16
CA THR A 74 -0.62 11.99 5.93
C THR A 74 -1.99 11.46 6.40
N PHE A 75 -2.53 10.46 5.71
CA PHE A 75 -3.86 9.94 5.95
C PHE A 75 -3.95 9.19 7.28
N LEU A 76 -2.96 8.34 7.61
CA LEU A 76 -2.99 7.48 8.79
C LEU A 76 -3.05 8.28 10.11
N ASP A 77 -2.29 9.38 10.22
CA ASP A 77 -2.23 10.19 11.43
C ASP A 77 -3.54 10.93 11.73
N LYS A 78 -4.24 11.38 10.68
CA LYS A 78 -5.46 12.21 10.83
C LYS A 78 -6.76 11.40 10.74
N PHE A 79 -6.69 10.18 10.21
CA PHE A 79 -7.85 9.32 9.97
C PHE A 79 -8.74 9.15 11.20
N GLY A 80 -8.15 8.76 12.33
CA GLY A 80 -8.91 8.46 13.54
C GLY A 80 -9.63 9.69 14.10
N THR A 81 -9.02 10.86 13.99
CA THR A 81 -9.63 12.13 14.42
C THR A 81 -10.76 12.53 13.48
N TRP A 82 -10.56 12.44 12.16
CA TRP A 82 -11.60 12.76 11.17
C TRP A 82 -12.81 11.83 11.28
N ASP A 83 -12.62 10.52 11.44
CA ASP A 83 -13.75 9.59 11.59
C ASP A 83 -14.56 9.86 12.86
N ARG A 84 -13.90 10.15 14.00
CA ARG A 84 -14.58 10.54 15.24
C ARG A 84 -15.38 11.84 15.11
N SER A 85 -14.80 12.86 14.45
CA SER A 85 -15.50 14.13 14.19
C SER A 85 -16.72 13.90 13.30
N LEU A 86 -16.57 13.19 12.18
CA LEU A 86 -17.69 12.90 11.28
C LEU A 86 -18.75 12.01 11.94
N GLN A 87 -18.35 11.05 12.77
CA GLN A 87 -19.28 10.25 13.56
C GLN A 87 -20.08 11.15 14.50
N SER A 88 -19.44 12.09 15.18
CA SER A 88 -20.13 13.05 16.07
C SER A 88 -21.10 13.93 15.29
N PHE A 89 -20.70 14.42 14.11
CA PHE A 89 -21.58 15.22 13.25
C PHE A 89 -22.77 14.43 12.74
N GLU A 90 -22.58 13.15 12.41
CA GLU A 90 -23.66 12.25 12.04
C GLU A 90 -24.69 12.08 13.17
N HIS A 91 -24.23 11.91 14.42
CA HIS A 91 -25.13 11.84 15.58
C HIS A 91 -25.90 13.14 15.81
N LEU A 92 -25.32 14.29 15.46
CA LEU A 92 -25.99 15.59 15.52
C LEU A 92 -26.99 15.82 14.37
N GLY A 93 -27.08 14.89 13.41
CA GLY A 93 -28.01 14.94 12.29
C GLY A 93 -27.39 15.42 10.97
N MET A 94 -26.07 15.60 10.90
CA MET A 94 -25.39 15.93 9.64
C MET A 94 -25.29 14.71 8.73
N ASN A 95 -25.61 14.86 7.45
CA ASN A 95 -25.47 13.77 6.48
C ASN A 95 -24.02 13.64 5.98
N VAL A 96 -23.13 13.06 6.78
CA VAL A 96 -21.69 12.90 6.44
C VAL A 96 -21.25 11.44 6.23
N ARG A 97 -22.20 10.51 6.16
CA ARG A 97 -21.91 9.07 5.95
C ARG A 97 -21.05 8.81 4.72
N PHE A 98 -21.24 9.59 3.65
CA PHE A 98 -20.47 9.47 2.43
C PHE A 98 -18.97 9.77 2.63
N LEU A 99 -18.63 10.76 3.49
CA LEU A 99 -17.24 11.06 3.84
C LEU A 99 -16.62 9.94 4.65
N ARG A 100 -17.37 9.37 5.61
CA ARG A 100 -16.94 8.21 6.40
C ARG A 100 -16.71 6.97 5.53
N ALA A 101 -17.61 6.69 4.60
CA ALA A 101 -17.45 5.60 3.64
C ALA A 101 -16.21 5.81 2.75
N LYS A 102 -15.97 7.05 2.29
CA LYS A 102 -14.76 7.39 1.52
C LYS A 102 -13.48 7.21 2.34
N LEU A 103 -13.47 7.66 3.59
CA LEU A 103 -12.40 7.40 4.55
C LEU A 103 -12.13 5.90 4.67
N GLN A 104 -13.14 5.09 4.97
CA GLN A 104 -12.95 3.65 5.14
C GLN A 104 -12.38 2.97 3.88
N ARG A 105 -12.82 3.39 2.68
CA ARG A 105 -12.26 2.90 1.41
C ARG A 105 -10.78 3.24 1.27
N LEU A 106 -10.39 4.47 1.60
CA LEU A 106 -8.99 4.89 1.55
C LEU A 106 -8.13 4.11 2.55
N LYS A 107 -8.63 3.87 3.77
CA LYS A 107 -7.96 3.02 4.76
C LYS A 107 -7.73 1.60 4.22
N ASN A 108 -8.75 0.99 3.64
CA ASN A 108 -8.65 -0.35 3.07
C ASN A 108 -7.64 -0.42 1.91
N LEU A 109 -7.54 0.63 1.07
CA LEU A 109 -6.56 0.70 -0.01
C LEU A 109 -5.12 0.74 0.53
N ILE A 110 -4.87 1.51 1.58
CA ILE A 110 -3.56 1.58 2.22
C ILE A 110 -3.17 0.22 2.80
N SER A 111 -4.06 -0.40 3.58
CA SER A 111 -3.78 -1.72 4.16
C SER A 111 -3.56 -2.80 3.11
N LYS A 112 -4.25 -2.74 1.96
CA LYS A 112 -3.99 -3.64 0.84
C LYS A 112 -2.60 -3.42 0.23
N SER A 113 -2.19 -2.16 0.04
CA SER A 113 -0.87 -1.84 -0.52
C SER A 113 0.28 -2.30 0.39
N GLU A 114 0.13 -2.20 1.71
CA GLU A 114 1.11 -2.70 2.68
C GLU A 114 1.19 -4.22 2.67
N HIS A 115 0.05 -4.90 2.58
CA HIS A 115 -0.03 -6.35 2.49
C HIS A 115 0.60 -6.88 1.18
N GLU A 116 0.34 -6.23 0.05
CA GLU A 116 0.93 -6.58 -1.24
C GLU A 116 2.46 -6.44 -1.22
N LEU A 117 2.99 -5.36 -0.63
CA LEU A 117 4.44 -5.18 -0.43
C LEU A 117 5.04 -6.28 0.44
N TYR A 118 4.39 -6.63 1.55
CA TYR A 118 4.83 -7.71 2.43
C TYR A 118 4.87 -9.06 1.69
N MET A 119 3.83 -9.39 0.92
CA MET A 119 3.77 -10.63 0.15
C MET A 119 4.89 -10.71 -0.91
N LEU A 120 5.18 -9.62 -1.61
CA LEU A 120 6.30 -9.56 -2.56
C LEU A 120 7.65 -9.79 -1.87
N MET A 121 7.85 -9.22 -0.69
CA MET A 121 9.07 -9.44 0.10
C MET A 121 9.23 -10.90 0.53
N CYS A 122 8.15 -11.53 1.00
CA CYS A 122 8.16 -12.95 1.36
C CYS A 122 8.49 -13.84 0.16
N GLN A 123 7.86 -13.60 -0.99
CA GLN A 123 8.15 -14.35 -2.22
C GLN A 123 9.62 -14.19 -2.64
N LYS A 124 10.15 -12.97 -2.58
CA LYS A 124 11.57 -12.73 -2.88
C LYS A 124 12.49 -13.49 -1.93
N ALA A 125 12.22 -13.44 -0.62
CA ALA A 125 13.00 -14.17 0.37
C ALA A 125 12.96 -15.70 0.15
N GLN A 126 11.80 -16.25 -0.24
CA GLN A 126 11.67 -17.67 -0.57
C GLN A 126 12.49 -18.06 -1.81
N MET A 127 12.47 -17.23 -2.86
CA MET A 127 13.29 -17.48 -4.06
C MET A 127 14.78 -17.44 -3.76
N GLU A 128 15.24 -16.46 -2.98
CA GLU A 128 16.65 -16.37 -2.56
C GLU A 128 17.07 -17.57 -1.71
N HIS A 129 16.20 -18.02 -0.81
CA HIS A 129 16.47 -19.23 -0.01
C HIS A 129 16.57 -20.47 -0.89
N ALA A 130 15.64 -20.67 -1.83
CA ALA A 130 15.68 -21.80 -2.76
C ALA A 130 16.96 -21.80 -3.61
N ARG A 131 17.38 -20.62 -4.09
CA ARG A 131 18.63 -20.45 -4.83
C ARG A 131 19.86 -20.79 -3.98
N LEU A 132 19.87 -20.40 -2.70
CA LEU A 132 20.96 -20.71 -1.78
C LEU A 132 21.06 -22.22 -1.51
N GLU A 133 19.92 -22.90 -1.35
CA GLU A 133 19.88 -24.36 -1.20
C GLU A 133 20.36 -25.09 -2.46
N GLU A 134 19.99 -24.60 -3.65
CA GLU A 134 20.48 -25.15 -4.91
C GLU A 134 22.00 -24.98 -5.07
N MET A 135 22.53 -23.79 -4.72
CA MET A 135 23.98 -23.55 -4.69
C MET A 135 24.67 -24.49 -3.68
N LYS A 136 24.06 -24.64 -2.49
CA LYS A 136 24.28 -25.70 -1.48
C LYS A 136 24.60 -27.06 -2.10
N ALA A 137 23.59 -27.56 -2.82
CA ALA A 137 23.60 -28.88 -3.42
C ALA A 137 24.62 -29.02 -4.57
N LEU A 138 24.81 -27.96 -5.37
CA LEU A 138 25.79 -27.95 -6.46
C LEU A 138 27.23 -27.97 -5.93
N GLU A 139 27.53 -27.21 -4.88
CA GLU A 139 28.84 -27.24 -4.22
C GLU A 139 29.17 -28.62 -3.66
N MET A 140 28.19 -29.29 -3.05
CA MET A 140 28.34 -30.65 -2.54
C MET A 140 28.64 -31.65 -3.67
N LYS A 141 27.88 -31.60 -4.77
CA LYS A 141 28.14 -32.46 -5.95
C LYS A 141 29.51 -32.20 -6.56
N LEU A 142 29.97 -30.94 -6.61
CA LEU A 142 31.31 -30.60 -7.07
C LEU A 142 32.40 -31.21 -6.19
N LEU A 143 32.19 -31.20 -4.87
CA LEU A 143 33.12 -31.81 -3.92
C LEU A 143 33.18 -33.33 -4.10
N GLU A 144 32.02 -33.99 -4.21
CA GLU A 144 31.94 -35.42 -4.49
C GLU A 144 32.64 -35.81 -5.79
N LEU A 145 32.41 -35.06 -6.88
CA LEU A 145 33.08 -35.27 -8.16
C LEU A 145 34.60 -35.07 -8.06
N LYS A 146 35.04 -34.06 -7.31
CA LYS A 146 36.47 -33.78 -7.09
C LYS A 146 37.14 -34.92 -6.33
N ASP A 147 36.48 -35.48 -5.32
CA ASP A 147 37.03 -36.58 -4.53
C ASP A 147 36.98 -37.91 -5.30
N ALA A 148 35.95 -38.15 -6.11
CA ALA A 148 35.89 -39.27 -7.05
C ALA A 148 37.02 -39.21 -8.09
N LEU A 149 37.32 -38.02 -8.62
CA LEU A 149 38.43 -37.83 -9.56
C LEU A 149 39.79 -38.09 -8.90
N LYS A 150 39.99 -37.64 -7.66
CA LYS A 150 41.23 -37.88 -6.91
C LYS A 150 41.43 -39.35 -6.51
N SER A 151 40.33 -40.06 -6.20
CA SER A 151 40.36 -41.48 -5.82
C SER A 151 40.40 -42.42 -7.02
N SER A 152 40.22 -41.90 -8.24
CA SER A 152 40.32 -42.66 -9.47
C SER A 152 41.77 -43.10 -9.72
N ASP A 153 42.05 -44.35 -9.35
CA ASP A 153 43.29 -45.11 -9.63
C ASP A 153 43.64 -45.16 -11.13
N LEU A 154 42.77 -44.67 -12.02
CA LEU A 154 43.04 -44.50 -13.45
C LEU A 154 44.11 -43.44 -13.73
N VAL A 155 44.15 -42.35 -12.95
CA VAL A 155 45.17 -41.29 -13.15
C VAL A 155 46.55 -41.83 -12.75
N GLU A 156 46.67 -42.45 -11.59
CA GLU A 156 47.89 -43.13 -11.15
C GLU A 156 48.29 -44.28 -12.11
N LYS A 157 47.34 -45.09 -12.60
CA LYS A 157 47.65 -46.18 -13.55
C LYS A 157 48.15 -45.66 -14.89
N LEU A 158 47.53 -44.62 -15.44
CA LEU A 158 47.96 -44.04 -16.72
C LEU A 158 49.35 -43.41 -16.58
N LYS A 159 49.62 -42.69 -15.48
CA LYS A 159 50.97 -42.19 -15.18
C LYS A 159 52.01 -43.30 -15.17
N ARG A 160 51.77 -44.37 -14.39
CA ARG A 160 52.68 -45.52 -14.32
C ARG A 160 52.89 -46.20 -15.68
N LYS A 161 51.85 -46.24 -16.52
CA LYS A 161 51.92 -46.86 -17.85
C LYS A 161 52.73 -46.01 -18.84
N ILE A 162 52.59 -44.68 -18.76
CA ILE A 162 53.41 -43.74 -19.54
C ILE A 162 54.87 -43.85 -19.12
N GLU A 163 55.18 -43.78 -17.82
CA GLU A 163 56.54 -43.93 -17.29
C GLU A 163 57.19 -45.24 -17.74
N SER A 164 56.44 -46.35 -17.73
CA SER A 164 56.94 -47.64 -18.23
C SER A 164 57.22 -47.64 -19.74
N HIS A 165 56.42 -46.96 -20.55
CA HIS A 165 56.66 -46.86 -21.99
C HIS A 165 57.87 -45.96 -22.29
N GLU A 166 58.03 -44.87 -21.54
CA GLU A 166 59.18 -43.96 -21.65
C GLU A 166 60.49 -44.70 -21.35
N LEU A 167 60.52 -45.49 -20.28
CA LEU A 167 61.68 -46.32 -19.90
C LEU A 167 62.07 -47.30 -21.01
N LYS A 168 61.09 -48.05 -21.53
CA LYS A 168 61.34 -48.99 -22.63
C LYS A 168 61.85 -48.30 -23.88
N PHE A 169 61.32 -47.10 -24.18
CA PHE A 169 61.77 -46.33 -25.32
C PHE A 169 63.22 -45.86 -25.17
N GLN A 170 63.64 -45.46 -23.97
CA GLN A 170 65.04 -45.10 -23.69
C GLN A 170 65.97 -46.32 -23.76
N GLU A 171 65.55 -47.47 -23.21
CA GLU A 171 66.31 -48.73 -23.31
C GLU A 171 66.58 -49.13 -24.76
N GLU A 172 65.59 -48.95 -25.65
CA GLU A 172 65.73 -49.24 -27.09
C GLU A 172 66.66 -48.24 -27.82
N LEU A 173 66.77 -47.01 -27.33
CA LEU A 173 67.68 -45.99 -27.87
C LEU A 173 69.12 -46.23 -27.42
N ASP A 174 69.32 -46.64 -26.17
CA ASP A 174 70.64 -46.91 -25.58
C ASP A 174 71.27 -48.23 -26.05
N THR A 175 70.49 -49.10 -26.70
CA THR A 175 70.94 -50.39 -27.26
C THR A 175 71.26 -50.35 -28.76
N SER A 176 71.21 -49.16 -29.39
CA SER A 176 71.58 -48.91 -30.80
C SER A 176 72.89 -48.13 -30.95
#